data_AF-A0AA88D7H5-F1
#
_entry.id   AF-A0AA88D7H5-F1
#
_cell.length_a   1.000
_cell.length_b   1.000
_cell.length_c   1.000
_cell.angle_alpha   90.00
_cell.angle_beta   90.00
_cell.angle_gamma   90.00
#
_symmetry.space_group_name_H-M   'P 1'
#
loop_
_entity.id
_entity.type
_entity.pdbx_description
1 polymer ?
#
loop_
_entity_poly.entity_id
_entity_poly.type
_entity_poly.pdbx_seq_one_letter_code
_entity_poly.pdbx_strand_id
1 'polypeptide(L)'
;MRIAPFCKETQMESGVCGNNVLLTKVRSIKRIKKGEEVTVAYTDLLQPKSMRQTDLWSKYRFICCCSRCGAVPPTYVDCVLEEISVVNGSSSSSDSGFYRDKATQMLPKYIDDAISDYLSIGDPQSCCEKLQHVLTQGLRDERLECNDGMSRPTFTYWLHPLHHLSLNAYTTLASAYKTCANDTLALFSETNGNICEAFDMSRTSLAYSLLLAGAANHLFQFEPSLIASFANFWASAGESLMTFARSSTWSEFMPLSSLSSIRKHNCLKCSLRNKYETGSFHSQVQYADFEHVSSEFLDCVTGYVQTVWHFLVHGCNHLRVVRDPLDFKWLMTAKYSSLCEIHCCSGNNGGLNSGVYKNISGCEPQGCTSQVRIHLFQLGVHCLLYGAYLAGICFGEGSYLASHIQNILDCVE
;
A
#
# COMPACT_ATOMS: atom_id res chain seq x y z
N MET A 1 17.75 15.26 1.61
CA MET A 1 18.21 14.60 2.86
C MET A 1 17.00 14.14 3.66
N ARG A 2 17.20 13.27 4.64
CA ARG A 2 16.20 12.89 5.64
C ARG A 2 16.77 13.03 7.05
N ILE A 3 15.89 13.38 7.97
CA ILE A 3 16.14 13.42 9.41
C ILE A 3 15.57 12.13 10.00
N ALA A 4 16.37 11.37 10.73
CA ALA A 4 15.94 10.16 11.42
C ALA A 4 16.26 10.25 12.92
N PRO A 5 15.32 9.92 13.81
CA PRO A 5 15.64 9.73 15.23
C PRO A 5 16.55 8.51 15.37
N PHE A 6 17.60 8.64 16.17
CA PHE A 6 18.56 7.59 16.45
C PHE A 6 18.57 7.36 17.96
N CYS A 7 18.23 6.14 18.38
CA CYS A 7 18.41 5.73 19.77
C CYS A 7 19.77 5.04 19.89
N LYS A 8 20.61 5.53 20.79
CA LYS A 8 21.90 4.89 21.08
C LYS A 8 21.61 3.77 22.09
N GLU A 9 21.82 2.51 21.71
CA GLU A 9 21.87 1.43 22.69
C GLU A 9 23.10 1.65 23.57
N THR A 10 22.93 2.29 24.71
CA THR A 10 23.90 2.24 25.80
C THR A 10 23.77 0.88 26.47
N GLN A 11 24.87 0.11 26.49
CA GLN A 11 24.99 -1.11 27.30
C GLN A 11 24.46 -0.83 28.70
N MET A 12 23.45 -1.61 29.12
CA MET A 12 22.94 -1.58 30.49
C MET A 12 23.97 -2.25 31.41
N GLU A 13 24.94 -1.48 31.89
CA GLU A 13 25.57 -1.75 33.18
C GLU A 13 25.08 -0.70 34.17
N SER A 14 24.41 -1.18 35.22
CA SER A 14 23.97 -0.44 36.40
C SER A 14 22.86 0.61 36.23
N GLY A 15 21.60 0.16 36.31
CA GLY A 15 20.63 0.62 37.32
C GLY A 15 20.35 2.12 37.56
N VAL A 16 20.64 3.03 36.63
CA VAL A 16 20.26 4.45 36.74
C VAL A 16 19.74 4.94 35.39
N CYS A 17 18.51 5.44 35.36
CA CYS A 17 17.84 5.97 34.18
C CYS A 17 18.54 7.27 33.73
N GLY A 18 19.52 7.14 32.84
CA GLY A 18 20.23 8.27 32.22
C GLY A 18 19.37 8.90 31.13
N ASN A 19 19.27 10.23 31.16
CA ASN A 19 18.57 11.09 30.19
C ASN A 19 18.70 10.59 28.74
N ASN A 20 17.59 10.12 28.15
CA ASN A 20 17.50 9.77 26.73
C ASN A 20 17.71 11.03 25.87
N VAL A 21 18.96 11.30 25.50
CA VAL A 21 19.27 12.34 24.50
C VAL A 21 18.80 11.83 23.14
N LEU A 22 17.75 12.46 22.61
CA LEU A 22 17.21 12.16 21.29
C LEU A 22 18.21 12.62 20.23
N LEU A 23 19.07 11.70 19.77
CA LEU A 23 20.06 11.98 18.75
C LEU A 23 19.38 12.04 17.39
N THR A 24 19.62 13.13 16.66
CA THR A 24 19.05 13.35 15.34
C THR A 24 20.13 13.14 14.28
N LYS A 25 19.95 12.20 13.36
CA LYS A 25 20.90 11.93 12.27
C LYS A 25 20.35 12.44 10.95
N VAL A 26 21.15 13.20 10.22
CA VAL A 26 20.82 13.68 8.87
C VAL A 26 21.63 12.89 7.85
N ARG A 27 20.96 12.31 6.84
CA ARG A 27 21.62 11.55 5.77
C ARG A 27 21.24 12.05 4.38
N SER A 28 22.21 11.93 3.48
CA SER A 28 22.02 12.18 2.06
C SER A 28 21.38 10.97 1.38
N ILE A 29 20.28 11.19 0.68
CA ILE A 29 19.58 10.18 -0.13
C ILE A 29 19.97 10.24 -1.62
N LYS A 30 20.88 11.16 -1.96
CA LYS A 30 21.44 11.38 -3.30
C LYS A 30 22.85 11.93 -3.15
N ARG A 31 23.65 11.89 -4.22
CA ARG A 31 24.94 12.58 -4.27
C ARG A 31 24.73 14.09 -4.15
N ILE A 32 25.56 14.75 -3.36
CA ILE A 32 25.53 16.20 -3.12
C ILE A 32 26.84 16.79 -3.65
N LYS A 33 26.77 17.75 -4.57
CA LYS A 33 27.95 18.44 -5.09
C LYS A 33 28.43 19.49 -4.09
N LYS A 34 29.73 19.80 -4.10
CA LYS A 34 30.28 20.90 -3.29
C LYS A 34 29.57 22.22 -3.66
N GLY A 35 29.02 22.91 -2.66
CA GLY A 35 28.25 24.14 -2.86
C GLY A 35 26.77 23.93 -3.20
N GLU A 36 26.29 22.69 -3.33
CA GLU A 36 24.86 22.39 -3.48
C GLU A 36 24.13 22.62 -2.15
N GLU A 37 22.97 23.28 -2.21
CA GLU A 37 22.10 23.47 -1.06
C GLU A 37 21.59 22.13 -0.54
N VAL A 38 21.60 21.98 0.78
CA VAL A 38 21.21 20.73 1.42
C VAL A 38 19.82 20.85 2.04
N THR A 39 18.85 20.12 1.48
CA THR A 39 17.43 20.27 1.82
C THR A 39 16.84 19.00 2.44
N VAL A 40 15.78 19.16 3.25
CA VAL A 40 14.95 18.08 3.81
C VAL A 40 13.48 18.37 3.52
N ALA A 41 12.63 17.34 3.52
CA ALA A 41 11.18 17.52 3.39
C ALA A 41 10.56 17.79 4.77
N TYR A 42 9.71 18.82 4.87
CA TYR A 42 8.96 19.14 6.09
C TYR A 42 7.52 18.61 6.09
N THR A 43 7.04 18.18 4.94
CA THR A 43 5.70 17.63 4.72
C THR A 43 5.80 16.23 4.14
N ASP A 44 4.72 15.47 4.22
CA ASP A 44 4.58 14.23 3.44
C ASP A 44 4.65 14.54 1.93
N LEU A 45 5.40 13.70 1.22
CA LEU A 45 5.63 13.81 -0.22
C LEU A 45 4.63 12.98 -1.05
N LEU A 46 3.89 12.06 -0.41
CA LEU A 46 2.74 11.35 -1.01
C LEU A 46 1.45 12.20 -1.00
N GLN A 47 1.62 13.51 -0.85
CA GLN A 47 0.57 14.49 -1.02
C GLN A 47 0.82 15.32 -2.29
N PRO A 48 -0.25 15.77 -2.94
CA PRO A 48 -0.14 16.60 -4.11
C PRO A 48 0.33 18.02 -3.78
N LYS A 49 0.70 18.78 -4.82
CA LYS A 49 1.27 20.12 -4.71
C LYS A 49 0.41 21.06 -3.88
N SER A 50 -0.90 21.10 -4.11
CA SER A 50 -1.82 22.02 -3.41
C SER A 50 -1.78 21.83 -1.88
N MET A 51 -1.83 20.59 -1.41
CA MET A 51 -1.76 20.26 0.01
C MET A 51 -0.39 20.53 0.61
N ARG A 52 0.69 20.14 -0.10
CA ARG A 52 2.06 20.43 0.35
C ARG A 52 2.29 21.93 0.51
N GLN A 53 1.79 22.76 -0.42
CA GLN A 53 1.91 24.22 -0.31
C GLN A 53 1.09 24.77 0.86
N THR A 54 -0.13 24.25 1.07
CA THR A 54 -0.99 24.67 2.17
C THR A 54 -0.38 24.32 3.53
N ASP A 55 0.20 23.12 3.67
CA ASP A 55 0.86 22.69 4.90
C ASP A 55 2.11 23.54 5.18
N LEU A 56 2.94 23.76 4.16
CA LEU A 56 4.14 24.58 4.28
C LEU A 56 3.82 26.04 4.61
N TRP A 57 2.78 26.60 3.98
CA TRP A 57 2.34 27.96 4.27
C TRP A 57 1.78 28.08 5.69
N SER A 58 0.88 27.18 6.09
CA SER A 58 0.23 27.25 7.40
C SER A 58 1.22 27.13 8.56
N LYS A 59 2.17 26.19 8.47
CA LYS A 59 3.14 25.89 9.54
C LYS A 59 4.41 26.73 9.47
N TYR A 60 4.94 26.95 8.26
CA TYR A 60 6.28 27.53 8.06
C TYR A 60 6.26 28.87 7.30
N ARG A 61 5.09 29.33 6.84
CA ARG A 61 4.88 30.66 6.23
C ARG A 61 5.73 30.94 4.98
N PHE A 62 5.99 29.90 4.18
CA PHE A 62 6.64 30.06 2.88
C PHE A 62 5.94 29.24 1.80
N ILE A 63 6.17 29.63 0.54
CA ILE A 63 5.72 28.91 -0.65
C ILE A 63 6.92 28.17 -1.23
N CYS A 64 6.81 26.86 -1.37
CA CYS A 64 7.92 26.04 -1.87
C CYS A 64 8.08 26.19 -3.38
N CYS A 65 9.31 26.45 -3.83
CA CYS A 65 9.66 26.58 -5.25
C CYS A 65 10.59 25.45 -5.73
N CYS A 66 10.59 24.29 -5.07
CA CYS A 66 11.39 23.13 -5.53
C CYS A 66 10.98 22.69 -6.94
N SER A 67 11.81 21.89 -7.61
CA SER A 67 11.58 21.42 -8.99
C SER A 67 10.17 20.84 -9.20
N ARG A 68 9.68 20.01 -8.28
CA ARG A 68 8.33 19.44 -8.33
C ARG A 68 7.23 20.50 -8.16
N CYS A 69 7.40 21.45 -7.24
CA CYS A 69 6.44 22.54 -7.04
C CYS A 69 6.46 23.59 -8.16
N GLY A 70 7.62 23.86 -8.75
CA GLY A 70 7.81 24.84 -9.82
C GLY A 70 7.52 24.28 -11.22
N ALA A 71 7.29 22.98 -11.37
CA ALA A 71 7.04 22.35 -12.66
C ALA A 71 5.77 22.89 -13.32
N VAL A 72 5.91 23.26 -14.60
CA VAL A 72 4.82 23.64 -15.50
C VAL A 72 5.07 22.92 -16.84
N PRO A 73 4.20 21.99 -17.29
CA PRO A 73 2.98 21.51 -16.62
C PRO A 73 3.28 20.75 -15.30
N PRO A 74 2.26 20.47 -14.47
CA PRO A 74 2.43 19.68 -13.25
C PRO A 74 3.09 18.32 -13.54
N THR A 75 3.88 17.84 -12.58
CA THR A 75 4.56 16.55 -12.71
C THR A 75 3.53 15.41 -12.77
N TYR A 76 3.91 14.29 -13.40
CA TYR A 76 3.08 13.07 -13.44
C TYR A 76 2.56 12.69 -12.04
N VAL A 77 3.44 12.71 -11.03
CA VAL A 77 3.10 12.35 -9.65
C VAL A 77 2.05 13.29 -9.06
N ASP A 78 2.19 14.61 -9.25
CA ASP A 78 1.17 15.55 -8.75
C ASP A 78 -0.16 15.40 -9.51
N CYS A 79 -0.14 15.12 -10.81
CA CYS A 79 -1.36 14.86 -11.58
C CYS A 79 -2.14 13.65 -11.03
N VAL A 80 -1.49 12.49 -10.88
CA VAL A 80 -2.17 11.26 -10.46
C VAL A 80 -2.57 11.26 -8.98
N LEU A 81 -1.89 12.05 -8.14
CA LEU A 81 -2.24 12.20 -6.72
C LEU A 81 -3.50 13.07 -6.49
N GLU A 82 -3.89 13.91 -7.47
CA GLU A 82 -5.12 14.76 -7.44
C GLU A 82 -6.20 14.27 -8.42
N GLU A 83 -5.96 13.19 -9.16
CA GLU A 83 -6.88 12.75 -10.22
C GLU A 83 -8.16 12.12 -9.66
N ILE A 84 -9.28 12.78 -9.97
CA ILE A 84 -10.64 12.33 -9.67
C ILE A 84 -11.40 12.25 -10.99
N SER A 85 -12.05 11.12 -11.25
CA SER A 85 -12.96 10.97 -12.38
C SER A 85 -14.42 11.14 -11.94
N VAL A 86 -15.20 11.78 -12.80
CA VAL A 86 -16.63 12.06 -12.56
C VAL A 86 -17.42 11.37 -13.66
N VAL A 87 -18.30 10.45 -13.28
CA VAL A 87 -19.20 9.77 -14.21
C VAL A 87 -20.60 10.34 -14.03
N ASN A 88 -21.24 10.68 -15.16
CA ASN A 88 -22.58 11.23 -15.21
C ASN A 88 -23.47 10.30 -16.06
N GLY A 89 -24.71 10.08 -15.62
CA GLY A 89 -25.73 9.35 -16.39
C GLY A 89 -26.23 10.05 -17.66
N SER A 90 -25.98 11.36 -17.84
CA SER A 90 -26.43 12.11 -19.03
C SER A 90 -25.64 13.42 -19.24
N SER A 91 -24.87 13.49 -20.33
CA SER A 91 -23.83 14.47 -20.66
C SER A 91 -24.27 15.94 -20.77
N SER A 92 -23.40 16.86 -20.32
CA SER A 92 -22.98 18.08 -21.04
C SER A 92 -21.79 18.71 -20.31
N SER A 93 -20.78 19.15 -21.06
CA SER A 93 -19.38 19.30 -20.65
C SER A 93 -18.96 20.70 -20.19
N SER A 94 -19.86 21.53 -19.64
CA SER A 94 -19.54 22.92 -19.25
C SER A 94 -19.24 23.14 -17.75
N ASP A 95 -19.59 22.21 -16.87
CA ASP A 95 -19.49 22.37 -15.39
C ASP A 95 -18.42 21.48 -14.73
N SER A 96 -17.44 20.98 -15.50
CA SER A 96 -16.46 20.00 -15.02
C SER A 96 -15.62 20.47 -13.81
N GLY A 97 -15.38 21.77 -13.68
CA GLY A 97 -14.67 22.36 -12.53
C GLY A 97 -15.49 22.31 -11.24
N PHE A 98 -16.77 22.71 -11.31
CA PHE A 98 -17.66 22.73 -10.13
C PHE A 98 -17.85 21.34 -9.51
N TYR A 99 -18.02 20.31 -10.35
CA TYR A 99 -18.16 18.93 -9.87
C TYR A 99 -16.87 18.38 -9.27
N ARG A 100 -15.71 18.79 -9.79
CA ARG A 100 -14.41 18.42 -9.23
C ARG A 100 -14.18 19.09 -7.87
N ASP A 101 -14.51 20.36 -7.73
CA ASP A 101 -14.38 21.08 -6.46
C ASP A 101 -15.27 20.45 -5.37
N LYS A 102 -16.49 20.08 -5.75
CA LYS A 102 -17.41 19.37 -4.86
C LYS A 102 -16.88 17.99 -4.46
N ALA A 103 -16.37 17.21 -5.40
CA ALA A 103 -15.74 15.91 -5.12
C ALA A 103 -14.55 16.08 -4.17
N THR A 104 -13.76 17.13 -4.36
CA THR A 104 -12.59 17.49 -3.55
C THR A 104 -12.97 17.86 -2.11
N GLN A 105 -14.22 18.26 -1.85
CA GLN A 105 -14.73 18.48 -0.48
C GLN A 105 -15.36 17.21 0.11
N MET A 106 -16.12 16.46 -0.68
CA MET A 106 -16.88 15.30 -0.20
C MET A 106 -16.00 14.08 0.09
N LEU A 107 -15.06 13.77 -0.82
CA LEU A 107 -14.24 12.55 -0.73
C LEU A 107 -13.31 12.55 0.49
N PRO A 108 -12.54 13.62 0.80
CA PRO A 108 -11.73 13.64 2.00
C PRO A 108 -12.57 13.46 3.26
N LYS A 109 -13.70 14.18 3.38
CA LYS A 109 -14.57 14.08 4.55
C LYS A 109 -15.08 12.65 4.76
N TYR A 110 -15.60 12.00 3.71
CA TYR A 110 -16.10 10.64 3.81
C TYR A 110 -15.00 9.64 4.20
N ILE A 111 -13.79 9.80 3.65
CA ILE A 111 -12.66 8.93 3.95
C ILE A 111 -12.13 9.18 5.37
N ASP A 112 -12.02 10.44 5.80
CA ASP A 112 -11.61 10.81 7.15
C ASP A 112 -12.62 10.30 8.19
N ASP A 113 -13.92 10.40 7.90
CA ASP A 113 -14.99 9.84 8.75
C ASP A 113 -14.83 8.30 8.86
N ALA A 114 -14.59 7.60 7.75
CA ALA A 114 -14.37 6.15 7.75
C ALA A 114 -13.09 5.74 8.48
N ILE A 115 -11.99 6.50 8.35
CA ILE A 115 -10.75 6.29 9.09
C ILE A 115 -10.97 6.57 10.58
N SER A 116 -11.78 7.57 10.92
CA SER A 116 -12.12 7.87 12.31
C SER A 116 -12.86 6.73 13.00
N ASP A 117 -13.68 5.94 12.29
CA ASP A 117 -14.33 4.76 12.87
C ASP A 117 -13.30 3.74 13.38
N TYR A 118 -12.21 3.56 12.63
CA TYR A 118 -11.09 2.72 13.03
C TYR A 118 -10.32 3.30 14.24
N LEU A 119 -10.10 4.62 14.28
CA LEU A 119 -9.26 5.25 15.31
C LEU A 119 -9.97 5.52 16.64
N SER A 120 -11.28 5.79 16.63
CA SER A 120 -11.99 6.40 17.77
C SER A 120 -12.71 5.41 18.68
N ILE A 121 -13.31 4.35 18.13
CA ILE A 121 -14.15 3.38 18.87
C ILE A 121 -13.77 1.92 18.56
N GLY A 122 -12.82 1.68 17.66
CA GLY A 122 -12.39 0.32 17.35
C GLY A 122 -13.45 -0.48 16.60
N ASP A 123 -14.10 0.15 15.61
CA ASP A 123 -14.90 -0.56 14.60
C ASP A 123 -14.09 -0.68 13.29
N PRO A 124 -13.07 -1.54 13.25
CA PRO A 124 -12.26 -1.74 12.05
C PRO A 124 -13.10 -2.31 10.90
N GLN A 125 -14.19 -3.00 11.18
CA GLN A 125 -15.07 -3.59 10.17
C GLN A 125 -15.86 -2.51 9.42
N SER A 126 -16.53 -1.59 10.13
CA SER A 126 -17.24 -0.48 9.48
C SER A 126 -16.29 0.39 8.65
N CYS A 127 -15.08 0.66 9.16
CA CYS A 127 -14.02 1.32 8.38
C CYS A 127 -13.72 0.55 7.07
N CYS A 128 -13.52 -0.77 7.16
CA CYS A 128 -13.25 -1.59 5.98
C CYS A 128 -14.36 -1.51 4.94
N GLU A 129 -15.61 -1.65 5.36
CA GLU A 129 -16.78 -1.60 4.49
C GLU A 129 -16.92 -0.24 3.79
N LYS A 130 -16.82 0.86 4.55
CA LYS A 130 -16.93 2.23 4.01
C LYS A 130 -15.83 2.55 3.01
N LEU A 131 -14.58 2.21 3.33
CA LEU A 131 -13.44 2.47 2.45
C LEU A 131 -13.47 1.57 1.20
N GLN A 132 -13.84 0.29 1.34
CA GLN A 132 -14.02 -0.57 0.17
C GLN A 132 -15.16 -0.10 -0.73
N HIS A 133 -16.26 0.38 -0.14
CA HIS A 133 -17.39 0.91 -0.89
C HIS A 133 -16.94 2.07 -1.80
N VAL A 134 -16.27 3.09 -1.26
CA VAL A 134 -15.84 4.25 -2.06
C VAL A 134 -14.81 3.86 -3.14
N LEU A 135 -13.93 2.90 -2.85
CA LEU A 135 -12.95 2.40 -3.83
C LEU A 135 -13.56 1.50 -4.92
N THR A 136 -14.68 0.84 -4.65
CA THR A 136 -15.31 -0.13 -5.58
C THR A 136 -16.47 0.47 -6.36
N GLN A 137 -17.23 1.38 -5.77
CA GLN A 137 -18.48 1.92 -6.33
C GLN A 137 -18.40 3.43 -6.57
N GLY A 138 -17.35 4.09 -6.10
CA GLY A 138 -17.26 5.55 -6.05
C GLY A 138 -18.19 6.14 -4.98
N LEU A 139 -18.09 7.46 -4.79
CA LEU A 139 -18.97 8.22 -3.90
C LEU A 139 -20.07 8.87 -4.72
N ARG A 140 -21.33 8.60 -4.37
CA ARG A 140 -22.50 9.19 -5.04
C ARG A 140 -22.85 10.53 -4.43
N ASP A 141 -23.23 11.46 -5.29
CA ASP A 141 -23.80 12.74 -4.91
C ASP A 141 -25.32 12.63 -4.77
N GLU A 142 -25.78 12.21 -3.59
CA GLU A 142 -27.20 12.17 -3.25
C GLU A 142 -27.66 13.59 -2.85
N ARG A 143 -27.92 14.46 -3.83
CA ARG A 143 -28.72 15.66 -3.57
C ARG A 143 -30.20 15.30 -3.58
N LEU A 144 -30.88 15.62 -2.48
CA LEU A 144 -32.33 15.51 -2.30
C LEU A 144 -33.08 15.95 -3.57
N GLU A 145 -34.09 15.15 -3.90
CA GLU A 145 -35.10 15.46 -4.90
C GLU A 145 -35.58 16.91 -4.73
N CYS A 146 -35.46 17.69 -5.81
CA CYS A 146 -36.12 18.99 -5.86
C CYS A 146 -37.60 18.71 -6.17
N ASN A 147 -38.52 19.39 -5.48
CA ASN A 147 -39.98 19.24 -5.61
C ASN A 147 -40.56 19.45 -7.03
N ASP A 148 -39.72 19.68 -8.04
CA ASP A 148 -40.09 19.99 -9.43
C ASP A 148 -39.83 18.81 -10.38
N GLY A 149 -40.20 17.57 -10.01
CA GLY A 149 -40.41 16.42 -10.94
C GLY A 149 -39.30 16.03 -11.94
N MET A 150 -38.14 16.69 -11.91
CA MET A 150 -37.04 16.56 -12.86
C MET A 150 -35.88 15.92 -12.09
N SER A 151 -35.67 14.62 -12.30
CA SER A 151 -34.57 13.88 -11.69
C SER A 151 -33.23 14.53 -12.08
N ARG A 152 -32.52 15.09 -11.10
CA ARG A 152 -31.17 15.60 -11.31
C ARG A 152 -30.22 14.44 -11.62
N PRO A 153 -29.20 14.65 -12.48
CA PRO A 153 -28.19 13.63 -12.72
C PRO A 153 -27.47 13.29 -11.42
N THR A 154 -27.45 11.99 -11.08
CA THR A 154 -26.64 11.46 -9.99
C THR A 154 -25.21 11.37 -10.47
N PHE A 155 -24.30 12.07 -9.80
CA PHE A 155 -22.87 12.01 -10.12
C PHE A 155 -22.20 10.99 -9.22
N THR A 156 -21.30 10.19 -9.81
CA THR A 156 -20.43 9.29 -9.06
C THR A 156 -19.00 9.73 -9.22
N TYR A 157 -18.34 9.97 -8.09
CA TYR A 157 -16.94 10.38 -8.00
C TYR A 157 -16.05 9.18 -7.73
N TRP A 158 -15.02 9.02 -8.55
CA TRP A 158 -14.07 7.91 -8.41
C TRP A 158 -12.66 8.45 -8.21
N LEU A 159 -11.97 7.84 -7.26
CA LEU A 159 -10.57 8.13 -7.02
C LEU A 159 -9.71 7.36 -8.01
N HIS A 160 -8.71 8.02 -8.59
CA HIS A 160 -7.66 7.31 -9.28
C HIS A 160 -6.95 6.34 -8.30
N PRO A 161 -6.49 5.15 -8.72
CA PRO A 161 -5.86 4.19 -7.80
C PRO A 161 -4.58 4.69 -7.15
N LEU A 162 -3.91 5.68 -7.76
CA LEU A 162 -2.73 6.36 -7.21
C LEU A 162 -3.06 7.69 -6.53
N HIS A 163 -4.34 8.06 -6.40
CA HIS A 163 -4.76 9.27 -5.69
C HIS A 163 -4.32 9.21 -4.22
N HIS A 164 -3.94 10.34 -3.62
CA HIS A 164 -3.43 10.35 -2.24
C HIS A 164 -4.44 9.76 -1.23
N LEU A 165 -5.73 10.04 -1.39
CA LEU A 165 -6.79 9.41 -0.58
C LEU A 165 -6.90 7.90 -0.79
N SER A 166 -6.66 7.39 -1.99
CA SER A 166 -6.61 5.95 -2.25
C SER A 166 -5.45 5.30 -1.51
N LEU A 167 -4.27 5.94 -1.50
CA LEU A 167 -3.11 5.47 -0.76
C LEU A 167 -3.36 5.45 0.76
N ASN A 168 -4.02 6.48 1.30
CA ASN A 168 -4.45 6.52 2.70
C ASN A 168 -5.47 5.40 3.00
N ALA A 169 -6.43 5.18 2.09
CA ALA A 169 -7.40 4.10 2.22
C ALA A 169 -6.71 2.72 2.20
N TYR A 170 -5.75 2.47 1.30
CA TYR A 170 -5.02 1.20 1.28
C TYR A 170 -4.21 0.99 2.56
N THR A 171 -3.55 2.04 3.07
CA THR A 171 -2.80 2.00 4.33
C THR A 171 -3.72 1.63 5.49
N THR A 172 -4.89 2.26 5.54
CA THR A 172 -5.89 2.02 6.59
C THR A 172 -6.49 0.64 6.45
N LEU A 173 -6.91 0.22 5.26
CA LEU A 173 -7.49 -1.09 4.98
C LEU A 173 -6.52 -2.22 5.30
N ALA A 174 -5.24 -2.08 4.95
CA ALA A 174 -4.21 -3.04 5.33
C ALA A 174 -4.16 -3.24 6.85
N SER A 175 -4.25 -2.15 7.63
CA SER A 175 -4.19 -2.20 9.09
C SER A 175 -5.51 -2.69 9.71
N ALA A 176 -6.64 -2.14 9.26
CA ALA A 176 -7.97 -2.44 9.77
C ALA A 176 -8.34 -3.91 9.53
N TYR A 177 -8.09 -4.46 8.33
CA TYR A 177 -8.31 -5.89 8.09
C TYR A 177 -7.44 -6.80 8.93
N LYS A 178 -6.18 -6.39 9.20
CA LYS A 178 -5.29 -7.13 10.11
C LYS A 178 -5.84 -7.15 11.52
N THR A 179 -6.36 -6.02 11.99
CA THR A 179 -7.02 -5.90 13.30
C THR A 179 -8.29 -6.73 13.35
N CYS A 180 -9.20 -6.63 12.36
CA CYS A 180 -10.38 -7.48 12.26
C CYS A 180 -10.03 -8.97 12.32
N ALA A 181 -9.00 -9.40 11.58
CA ALA A 181 -8.56 -10.79 11.59
C ALA A 181 -8.08 -11.23 12.98
N ASN A 182 -7.29 -10.40 13.66
CA ASN A 182 -6.79 -10.70 15.00
C ASN A 182 -7.90 -10.69 16.05
N ASP A 183 -8.85 -9.75 15.98
CA ASP A 183 -9.98 -9.66 16.90
C ASP A 183 -10.91 -10.86 16.72
N THR A 184 -11.17 -11.24 15.46
CA THR A 184 -11.89 -12.46 15.13
C THR A 184 -11.16 -13.66 15.75
N LEU A 185 -9.82 -13.77 15.59
CA LEU A 185 -8.94 -14.80 16.20
C LEU A 185 -8.90 -14.80 17.73
N ALA A 186 -9.11 -13.66 18.38
CA ALA A 186 -9.11 -13.55 19.84
C ALA A 186 -10.46 -13.99 20.46
N LEU A 187 -11.57 -13.85 19.74
CA LEU A 187 -12.91 -14.23 20.19
C LEU A 187 -13.18 -15.75 20.16
N PHE A 188 -12.17 -16.57 19.85
CA PHE A 188 -12.31 -18.00 19.74
C PHE A 188 -12.31 -18.72 21.08
N SER A 189 -13.47 -19.28 21.41
CA SER A 189 -13.53 -20.52 22.19
C SER A 189 -14.16 -21.71 21.45
N GLU A 190 -15.06 -21.58 20.44
CA GLU A 190 -15.86 -22.77 20.03
C GLU A 190 -16.34 -22.94 18.55
N THR A 191 -15.91 -22.18 17.51
CA THR A 191 -16.50 -22.39 16.15
C THR A 191 -15.56 -22.20 14.94
N ASN A 192 -15.49 -23.21 14.04
CA ASN A 192 -14.61 -23.26 12.86
C ASN A 192 -14.91 -22.21 11.77
N GLY A 193 -16.15 -21.68 11.73
CA GLY A 193 -16.57 -20.67 10.73
C GLY A 193 -15.80 -19.35 10.83
N ASN A 194 -15.45 -18.95 12.06
CA ASN A 194 -14.74 -17.70 12.32
C ASN A 194 -13.27 -17.78 11.79
N ILE A 195 -12.68 -18.99 11.61
CA ILE A 195 -11.26 -19.13 11.21
C ILE A 195 -11.10 -18.82 9.73
N CYS A 196 -12.02 -19.32 8.89
CA CYS A 196 -12.03 -18.99 7.46
C CYS A 196 -12.18 -17.48 7.25
N GLU A 197 -13.04 -16.81 8.03
CA GLU A 197 -13.21 -15.36 7.95
C GLU A 197 -11.95 -14.60 8.34
N ALA A 198 -11.33 -14.93 9.48
CA ALA A 198 -10.08 -14.30 9.90
C ALA A 198 -8.94 -14.54 8.90
N PHE A 199 -8.90 -15.71 8.28
CA PHE A 199 -7.94 -16.04 7.22
C PHE A 199 -8.17 -15.17 5.98
N ASP A 200 -9.43 -14.98 5.56
CA ASP A 200 -9.80 -14.14 4.42
C ASP A 200 -9.50 -12.65 4.66
N MET A 201 -9.79 -12.16 5.86
CA MET A 201 -9.42 -10.80 6.30
C MET A 201 -7.90 -10.62 6.28
N SER A 202 -7.14 -11.61 6.78
CA SER A 202 -5.68 -11.59 6.72
C SER A 202 -5.17 -11.52 5.28
N ARG A 203 -5.70 -12.32 4.35
CA ARG A 203 -5.32 -12.25 2.93
C ARG A 203 -5.59 -10.87 2.33
N THR A 204 -6.76 -10.31 2.63
CA THR A 204 -7.17 -8.99 2.13
C THR A 204 -6.24 -7.88 2.65
N SER A 205 -5.85 -7.92 3.93
CA SER A 205 -4.86 -7.02 4.53
C SER A 205 -3.52 -7.05 3.78
N LEU A 206 -3.03 -8.24 3.45
CA LEU A 206 -1.76 -8.44 2.73
C LEU A 206 -1.85 -7.92 1.30
N ALA A 207 -2.99 -8.13 0.65
CA ALA A 207 -3.22 -7.66 -0.71
C ALA A 207 -3.15 -6.13 -0.79
N TYR A 208 -3.78 -5.41 0.17
CA TYR A 208 -3.66 -3.96 0.26
C TYR A 208 -2.24 -3.50 0.59
N SER A 209 -1.54 -4.19 1.48
CA SER A 209 -0.13 -3.88 1.80
C SER A 209 0.77 -3.98 0.58
N LEU A 210 0.60 -5.04 -0.22
CA LEU A 210 1.35 -5.25 -1.46
C LEU A 210 0.98 -4.23 -2.54
N LEU A 211 -0.32 -3.93 -2.70
CA LEU A 211 -0.81 -2.92 -3.62
C LEU A 211 -0.22 -1.54 -3.30
N LEU A 212 -0.20 -1.16 -2.01
CA LEU A 212 0.39 0.10 -1.55
C LEU A 212 1.89 0.18 -1.83
N ALA A 213 2.62 -0.91 -1.57
CA ALA A 213 4.05 -0.98 -1.88
C ALA A 213 4.33 -0.83 -3.38
N GLY A 214 3.55 -1.50 -4.23
CA GLY A 214 3.65 -1.36 -5.68
C GLY A 214 3.22 0.01 -6.20
N ALA A 215 2.16 0.61 -5.64
CA ALA A 215 1.73 1.96 -5.98
C ALA A 215 2.83 2.99 -5.67
N ALA A 216 3.44 2.88 -4.49
CA ALA A 216 4.55 3.73 -4.11
C ALA A 216 5.81 3.47 -4.95
N ASN A 217 6.07 2.22 -5.34
CA ASN A 217 7.14 1.88 -6.31
C ASN A 217 6.95 2.63 -7.63
N HIS A 218 5.73 2.57 -8.18
CA HIS A 218 5.40 3.25 -9.43
C HIS A 218 5.61 4.76 -9.31
N LEU A 219 5.09 5.39 -8.24
CA LEU A 219 5.28 6.82 -8.02
C LEU A 219 6.76 7.20 -7.83
N PHE A 220 7.54 6.37 -7.13
CA PHE A 220 8.97 6.58 -6.91
C PHE A 220 9.77 6.61 -8.22
N GLN A 221 9.40 5.82 -9.24
CA GLN A 221 10.05 5.86 -10.55
C GLN A 221 9.98 7.24 -11.23
N PHE A 222 8.96 8.04 -10.90
CA PHE A 222 8.79 9.40 -11.42
C PHE A 222 9.23 10.49 -10.44
N GLU A 223 9.29 10.20 -9.14
CA GLU A 223 9.71 11.13 -8.10
C GLU A 223 10.62 10.44 -7.06
N PRO A 224 11.95 10.47 -7.26
CA PRO A 224 12.90 9.78 -6.39
C PRO A 224 12.91 10.23 -4.93
N SER A 225 12.38 11.41 -4.61
CA SER A 225 12.27 11.87 -3.22
C SER A 225 11.33 11.02 -2.35
N LEU A 226 10.52 10.15 -2.96
CA LEU A 226 9.60 9.22 -2.29
C LEU A 226 10.29 7.97 -1.72
N ILE A 227 11.61 7.79 -1.91
CA ILE A 227 12.37 6.59 -1.52
C ILE A 227 12.14 6.11 -0.07
N ALA A 228 11.91 7.04 0.86
CA ALA A 228 11.70 6.68 2.27
C ALA A 228 10.30 6.10 2.53
N SER A 229 9.26 6.65 1.92
CA SER A 229 7.90 6.09 2.05
C SER A 229 7.84 4.72 1.36
N PHE A 230 8.47 4.64 0.19
CA PHE A 230 8.70 3.43 -0.57
C PHE A 230 9.41 2.31 0.24
N ALA A 231 10.48 2.65 0.97
CA ALA A 231 11.20 1.72 1.85
C ALA A 231 10.28 1.13 2.95
N ASN A 232 9.50 2.00 3.61
CA ASN A 232 8.59 1.58 4.67
C ASN A 232 7.49 0.65 4.15
N PHE A 233 6.91 0.94 2.97
CA PHE A 233 5.83 0.11 2.44
C PHE A 233 6.30 -1.28 2.03
N TRP A 234 7.49 -1.41 1.40
CA TRP A 234 8.06 -2.73 1.12
C TRP A 234 8.39 -3.51 2.38
N ALA A 235 8.97 -2.86 3.39
CA ALA A 235 9.25 -3.49 4.68
C ALA A 235 7.97 -3.98 5.35
N SER A 236 6.93 -3.13 5.42
CA SER A 236 5.64 -3.46 6.02
C SER A 236 4.90 -4.58 5.28
N ALA A 237 4.92 -4.56 3.94
CA ALA A 237 4.34 -5.63 3.13
C ALA A 237 5.08 -6.95 3.35
N GLY A 238 6.41 -6.92 3.37
CA GLY A 238 7.23 -8.10 3.58
C GLY A 238 7.06 -8.73 4.96
N GLU A 239 7.05 -7.90 6.01
CA GLU A 239 6.78 -8.35 7.39
C GLU A 239 5.41 -9.01 7.50
N SER A 240 4.39 -8.38 6.92
CA SER A 240 3.01 -8.91 6.98
C SER A 240 2.89 -10.24 6.24
N LEU A 241 3.48 -10.34 5.04
CA LEU A 241 3.50 -11.57 4.25
C LEU A 241 4.22 -12.71 4.99
N MET A 242 5.38 -12.44 5.59
CA MET A 242 6.11 -13.45 6.35
C MET A 242 5.36 -13.89 7.61
N THR A 243 4.79 -12.94 8.34
CA THR A 243 3.97 -13.23 9.53
C THR A 243 2.80 -14.13 9.17
N PHE A 244 2.07 -13.80 8.09
CA PHE A 244 0.98 -14.63 7.62
C PHE A 244 1.44 -16.00 7.15
N ALA A 245 2.50 -16.09 6.33
CA ALA A 245 3.02 -17.38 5.86
C ALA A 245 3.49 -18.30 7.00
N ARG A 246 3.94 -17.73 8.13
CA ARG A 246 4.35 -18.47 9.33
C ARG A 246 3.20 -18.80 10.28
N SER A 247 2.06 -18.14 10.14
CA SER A 247 0.95 -18.30 11.08
C SER A 247 0.48 -19.76 11.18
N SER A 248 0.01 -20.12 12.38
CA SER A 248 -0.56 -21.44 12.65
C SER A 248 -1.93 -21.62 12.00
N THR A 249 -2.61 -20.55 11.56
CA THR A 249 -3.93 -20.64 10.89
C THR A 249 -3.89 -21.53 9.65
N TRP A 250 -2.73 -21.67 9.01
CA TRP A 250 -2.53 -22.60 7.90
C TRP A 250 -2.67 -24.08 8.29
N SER A 251 -2.54 -24.47 9.56
CA SER A 251 -2.64 -25.87 9.98
C SER A 251 -4.04 -26.45 9.86
N GLU A 252 -5.07 -25.61 9.92
CA GLU A 252 -6.47 -25.99 9.67
C GLU A 252 -6.73 -26.27 8.19
N PHE A 253 -5.99 -25.59 7.30
CA PHE A 253 -6.14 -25.74 5.86
C PHE A 253 -5.16 -26.76 5.26
N MET A 254 -4.02 -27.02 5.90
CA MET A 254 -2.96 -27.91 5.41
C MET A 254 -2.16 -28.61 6.55
N PRO A 255 -1.71 -29.87 6.38
CA PRO A 255 -0.82 -30.52 7.35
C PRO A 255 0.53 -29.80 7.50
N LEU A 256 1.02 -29.67 8.75
CA LEU A 256 2.22 -28.92 9.18
C LEU A 256 3.56 -29.30 8.52
N SER A 257 3.61 -30.33 7.68
CA SER A 257 4.84 -30.90 7.11
C SER A 257 5.55 -30.02 6.07
N SER A 258 5.01 -28.85 5.69
CA SER A 258 5.57 -27.97 4.65
C SER A 258 6.54 -26.89 5.13
N LEU A 259 6.74 -26.68 6.45
CA LEU A 259 7.54 -25.55 6.95
C LEU A 259 9.06 -25.80 6.93
N SER A 260 9.49 -27.05 7.05
CA SER A 260 10.92 -27.41 7.04
C SER A 260 11.60 -27.21 5.67
N SER A 261 10.83 -27.17 4.58
CA SER A 261 11.32 -26.85 3.23
C SER A 261 11.39 -25.33 2.96
N ILE A 262 10.51 -24.53 3.57
CA ILE A 262 10.44 -23.07 3.38
C ILE A 262 11.78 -22.38 3.70
N ARG A 263 12.48 -22.85 4.75
CA ARG A 263 13.73 -22.27 5.26
C ARG A 263 14.93 -22.43 4.31
N LYS A 264 14.87 -23.31 3.29
CA LYS A 264 16.02 -23.67 2.43
C LYS A 264 16.00 -23.05 1.03
N HIS A 265 14.96 -22.32 0.65
CA HIS A 265 14.84 -21.83 -0.72
C HIS A 265 15.55 -20.49 -0.92
N ASN A 266 16.80 -20.52 -1.37
CA ASN A 266 17.50 -19.36 -1.90
C ASN A 266 16.90 -18.99 -3.28
N CYS A 267 16.45 -17.74 -3.49
CA CYS A 267 16.08 -17.27 -4.84
C CYS A 267 17.34 -17.28 -5.71
N LEU A 268 17.42 -18.22 -6.65
CA LEU A 268 18.51 -18.30 -7.64
C LEU A 268 18.48 -17.13 -8.63
N LYS A 269 17.40 -16.35 -8.67
CA LYS A 269 17.16 -15.29 -9.66
C LYS A 269 17.61 -13.90 -9.22
N CYS A 270 17.91 -13.66 -7.94
CA CYS A 270 18.40 -12.35 -7.51
C CYS A 270 19.48 -12.45 -6.45
N SER A 271 20.44 -11.53 -6.51
CA SER A 271 21.59 -11.49 -5.60
C SER A 271 21.26 -10.86 -4.23
N LEU A 272 20.02 -10.44 -4.00
CA LEU A 272 19.59 -9.71 -2.78
C LEU A 272 19.96 -10.43 -1.48
N ARG A 273 19.70 -11.74 -1.39
CA ARG A 273 20.03 -12.52 -0.19
C ARG A 273 21.53 -12.63 0.02
N ASN A 274 22.29 -12.87 -1.05
CA ASN A 274 23.75 -12.95 -0.99
C ASN A 274 24.38 -11.59 -0.63
N LYS A 275 23.86 -10.48 -1.19
CA LYS A 275 24.29 -9.10 -0.88
C LYS A 275 23.97 -8.71 0.56
N TYR A 276 22.90 -9.26 1.13
CA TYR A 276 22.55 -9.12 2.53
C TYR A 276 23.53 -9.86 3.45
N GLU A 277 23.71 -11.17 3.22
CA GLU A 277 24.58 -12.03 4.03
C GLU A 277 26.05 -11.59 4.00
N THR A 278 26.51 -11.03 2.88
CA THR A 278 27.88 -10.50 2.73
C THR A 278 28.05 -9.10 3.30
N GLY A 279 26.99 -8.48 3.85
CA GLY A 279 27.01 -7.09 4.31
C GLY A 279 27.30 -6.08 3.19
N SER A 280 27.16 -6.48 1.93
CA SER A 280 27.58 -5.66 0.77
C SER A 280 26.71 -4.42 0.59
N PHE A 281 25.47 -4.45 1.13
CA PHE A 281 24.60 -3.27 1.22
C PHE A 281 25.14 -2.14 2.11
N HIS A 282 26.17 -2.41 2.92
CA HIS A 282 26.79 -1.45 3.85
C HIS A 282 27.96 -0.66 3.22
N SER A 283 28.22 -0.84 1.92
CA SER A 283 29.21 -0.04 1.19
C SER A 283 28.55 1.17 0.51
N GLN A 284 29.36 2.17 0.11
CA GLN A 284 28.87 3.40 -0.53
C GLN A 284 28.16 3.09 -1.86
N VAL A 285 26.83 2.92 -1.79
CA VAL A 285 25.96 2.53 -2.92
C VAL A 285 26.15 3.47 -4.10
N GLN A 286 26.59 2.96 -5.25
CA GLN A 286 26.57 3.72 -6.49
C GLN A 286 25.17 3.68 -7.10
N TYR A 287 24.81 4.72 -7.86
CA TYR A 287 23.49 4.79 -8.51
C TYR A 287 23.26 3.65 -9.51
N ALA A 288 24.31 3.18 -10.19
CA ALA A 288 24.25 2.00 -11.04
C ALA A 288 23.92 0.71 -10.25
N ASP A 289 24.40 0.61 -9.01
CA ASP A 289 24.07 -0.52 -8.14
C ASP A 289 22.59 -0.49 -7.74
N PHE A 290 22.02 0.70 -7.57
CA PHE A 290 20.61 0.88 -7.23
C PHE A 290 19.67 0.42 -8.33
N GLU A 291 19.86 0.87 -9.57
CA GLU A 291 19.02 0.46 -10.71
C GLU A 291 19.10 -1.06 -10.93
N HIS A 292 20.31 -1.61 -10.86
CA HIS A 292 20.52 -3.05 -11.01
C HIS A 292 19.84 -3.86 -9.89
N VAL A 293 20.02 -3.48 -8.61
CA VAL A 293 19.36 -4.15 -7.47
C VAL A 293 17.83 -4.04 -7.57
N SER A 294 17.31 -2.87 -7.98
CA SER A 294 15.87 -2.65 -8.13
C SER A 294 15.27 -3.50 -9.25
N SER A 295 15.99 -3.65 -10.38
CA SER A 295 15.57 -4.53 -11.48
C SER A 295 15.58 -6.00 -11.05
N GLU A 296 16.66 -6.49 -10.44
CA GLU A 296 16.74 -7.88 -9.95
C GLU A 296 15.63 -8.19 -8.93
N PHE A 297 15.32 -7.22 -8.07
CA PHE A 297 14.22 -7.33 -7.13
C PHE A 297 12.89 -7.51 -7.86
N LEU A 298 12.53 -6.57 -8.75
CA LEU A 298 11.26 -6.58 -9.48
C LEU A 298 11.12 -7.87 -10.30
N ASP A 299 12.19 -8.33 -10.95
CA ASP A 299 12.19 -9.57 -11.71
C ASP A 299 11.96 -10.81 -10.82
N CYS A 300 12.58 -10.91 -9.64
CA CYS A 300 12.34 -12.04 -8.71
C CYS A 300 10.91 -11.95 -8.11
N VAL A 301 10.40 -10.77 -7.71
CA VAL A 301 9.07 -10.67 -7.10
C VAL A 301 7.90 -10.80 -8.08
N THR A 302 8.06 -10.41 -9.35
CA THR A 302 7.00 -10.51 -10.37
C THR A 302 6.49 -11.95 -10.51
N GLY A 303 7.39 -12.93 -10.54
CA GLY A 303 7.01 -14.34 -10.64
C GLY A 303 6.25 -14.84 -9.40
N TYR A 304 6.64 -14.40 -8.20
CA TYR A 304 5.94 -14.76 -6.97
C TYR A 304 4.55 -14.11 -6.92
N VAL A 305 4.46 -12.80 -7.23
CA VAL A 305 3.20 -12.06 -7.24
C VAL A 305 2.20 -12.67 -8.22
N GLN A 306 2.61 -13.03 -9.43
CA GLN A 306 1.72 -13.70 -10.40
C GLN A 306 1.11 -15.00 -9.85
N THR A 307 1.85 -15.71 -9.00
CA THR A 307 1.39 -16.96 -8.37
C THR A 307 0.45 -16.70 -7.20
N VAL A 308 0.73 -15.69 -6.37
CA VAL A 308 0.00 -15.47 -5.10
C VAL A 308 -1.10 -14.41 -5.21
N TRP A 309 -1.10 -13.54 -6.20
CA TRP A 309 -2.01 -12.39 -6.27
C TRP A 309 -3.47 -12.82 -6.30
N HIS A 310 -3.82 -13.78 -7.18
CA HIS A 310 -5.19 -14.31 -7.24
C HIS A 310 -5.65 -14.92 -5.91
N PHE A 311 -4.73 -15.56 -5.18
CA PHE A 311 -5.01 -16.08 -3.86
C PHE A 311 -5.24 -14.96 -2.83
N LEU A 312 -4.44 -13.89 -2.87
CA LEU A 312 -4.53 -12.76 -1.94
C LEU A 312 -5.81 -11.94 -2.13
N VAL A 313 -6.24 -11.72 -3.37
CA VAL A 313 -7.43 -10.90 -3.67
C VAL A 313 -8.74 -11.67 -3.61
N HIS A 314 -8.69 -12.97 -3.33
CA HIS A 314 -9.88 -13.80 -3.28
C HIS A 314 -10.82 -13.36 -2.15
N GLY A 315 -12.02 -12.92 -2.52
CA GLY A 315 -13.05 -12.41 -1.61
C GLY A 315 -13.17 -10.89 -1.60
N CYS A 316 -12.23 -10.14 -2.19
CA CYS A 316 -12.27 -8.68 -2.24
C CYS A 316 -12.58 -8.17 -3.67
N ASN A 317 -13.74 -7.54 -3.86
CA ASN A 317 -14.19 -7.08 -5.18
C ASN A 317 -13.32 -5.98 -5.77
N HIS A 318 -12.89 -5.00 -4.97
CA HIS A 318 -12.01 -3.93 -5.43
C HIS A 318 -10.69 -4.48 -5.99
N LEU A 319 -10.03 -5.34 -5.22
CA LEU A 319 -8.70 -5.84 -5.54
C LEU A 319 -8.68 -6.81 -6.72
N ARG A 320 -9.80 -7.51 -6.99
CA ARG A 320 -9.94 -8.37 -8.17
C ARG A 320 -9.84 -7.60 -9.49
N VAL A 321 -10.15 -6.31 -9.49
CA VAL A 321 -10.04 -5.45 -10.68
C VAL A 321 -8.59 -5.10 -11.01
N VAL A 322 -7.72 -5.11 -9.99
CA VAL A 322 -6.29 -4.82 -10.15
C VAL A 322 -5.61 -6.00 -10.84
N ARG A 323 -5.15 -5.77 -12.08
CA ARG A 323 -4.50 -6.80 -12.90
C ARG A 323 -3.14 -7.21 -12.38
N ASP A 324 -2.34 -6.22 -12.04
CA ASP A 324 -0.98 -6.39 -11.53
C ASP A 324 -0.74 -5.31 -10.45
N PRO A 325 -0.42 -5.70 -9.20
CA PRO A 325 -0.15 -4.75 -8.13
C PRO A 325 1.25 -4.12 -8.22
N LEU A 326 2.15 -4.62 -9.11
CA LEU A 326 3.51 -4.13 -9.28
C LEU A 326 3.72 -3.29 -10.55
N ASP A 327 2.94 -3.55 -11.60
CA ASP A 327 2.99 -2.78 -12.85
C ASP A 327 1.70 -1.99 -13.06
N PHE A 328 1.76 -0.66 -12.90
CA PHE A 328 0.61 0.24 -13.08
C PHE A 328 0.44 0.72 -14.53
N LYS A 329 1.16 0.17 -15.51
CA LYS A 329 0.94 0.50 -16.93
C LYS A 329 -0.48 0.20 -17.40
N TRP A 330 -1.21 -0.70 -16.73
CA TRP A 330 -2.63 -0.95 -17.06
C TRP A 330 -3.52 0.29 -16.89
N LEU A 331 -3.10 1.27 -16.09
CA LEU A 331 -3.76 2.58 -16.00
C LEU A 331 -3.56 3.45 -17.25
N MET A 332 -2.49 3.23 -17.99
CA MET A 332 -2.17 3.98 -19.22
C MET A 332 -2.86 3.38 -20.44
N THR A 333 -3.05 2.05 -20.47
CA THR A 333 -3.58 1.32 -21.64
C THR A 333 -5.11 1.28 -21.67
N ALA A 334 -5.77 1.42 -20.53
CA ALA A 334 -7.21 1.58 -20.45
C ALA A 334 -7.49 3.03 -20.06
N LYS A 335 -8.26 3.77 -20.87
CA LYS A 335 -9.01 4.90 -20.30
C LYS A 335 -9.75 4.31 -19.10
N TYR A 336 -9.39 4.71 -17.89
CA TYR A 336 -10.02 4.27 -16.64
C TYR A 336 -11.57 4.43 -16.69
N SER A 337 -12.05 5.25 -17.64
CA SER A 337 -13.43 5.33 -18.13
C SER A 337 -14.13 3.99 -18.41
N SER A 338 -13.46 2.98 -19.01
CA SER A 338 -14.15 1.73 -19.39
C SER A 338 -14.40 0.79 -18.20
N LEU A 339 -13.61 0.89 -17.13
CA LEU A 339 -13.88 0.18 -15.87
C LEU A 339 -15.09 0.76 -15.14
N CYS A 340 -15.28 2.08 -15.23
CA CYS A 340 -16.49 2.75 -14.74
C CYS A 340 -17.74 2.39 -15.57
N GLU A 341 -17.59 2.18 -16.89
CA GLU A 341 -18.71 1.82 -17.78
C GLU A 341 -19.22 0.39 -17.56
N ILE A 342 -18.35 -0.57 -17.23
CA ILE A 342 -18.76 -1.97 -16.98
C ILE A 342 -19.70 -2.06 -15.77
N HIS A 343 -19.56 -1.18 -14.77
CA HIS A 343 -20.40 -1.22 -13.58
C HIS A 343 -21.73 -0.45 -13.74
N CYS A 344 -21.80 0.53 -14.64
CA CYS A 344 -23.04 1.29 -14.91
C CYS A 344 -24.08 0.49 -15.71
N CYS A 345 -23.67 -0.57 -16.42
CA CYS A 345 -24.58 -1.38 -17.24
C CYS A 345 -25.26 -2.55 -16.49
N SER A 346 -25.03 -2.71 -15.18
CA SER A 346 -25.69 -3.79 -14.40
C SER A 346 -27.12 -3.46 -13.96
N GLY A 347 -27.76 -2.49 -14.61
CA GLY A 347 -29.14 -2.07 -14.39
C GLY A 347 -29.97 -2.10 -15.66
N ASN A 348 -30.10 -3.26 -16.33
CA ASN A 348 -31.31 -3.67 -17.04
C ASN A 348 -31.16 -5.08 -17.65
N ASN A 349 -32.19 -5.91 -17.45
CA ASN A 349 -32.32 -7.26 -18.00
C ASN A 349 -32.19 -7.27 -19.54
N GLY A 350 -31.30 -8.12 -20.07
CA GLY A 350 -31.17 -8.37 -21.50
C GLY A 350 -29.96 -9.24 -21.82
N GLY A 351 -30.15 -10.55 -21.71
CA GLY A 351 -29.19 -11.65 -21.82
C GLY A 351 -27.90 -11.46 -22.62
N LEU A 352 -26.79 -11.92 -22.03
CA LEU A 352 -25.86 -12.85 -22.68
C LEU A 352 -25.13 -13.70 -21.61
N ASN A 353 -25.43 -15.00 -21.60
CA ASN A 353 -24.71 -16.12 -20.97
C ASN A 353 -24.23 -15.97 -19.52
N SER A 354 -25.19 -16.16 -18.62
CA SER A 354 -25.03 -16.60 -17.24
C SER A 354 -24.23 -17.93 -17.14
N GLY A 355 -22.94 -17.82 -16.85
CA GLY A 355 -22.17 -18.92 -16.25
C GLY A 355 -22.60 -19.09 -14.80
N VAL A 356 -23.41 -20.12 -14.57
CA VAL A 356 -23.97 -20.62 -13.29
C VAL A 356 -23.18 -20.18 -12.05
N TYR A 357 -23.77 -19.25 -11.29
CA TYR A 357 -23.45 -19.03 -9.90
C TYR A 357 -23.77 -20.31 -9.12
N LYS A 358 -22.74 -20.89 -8.52
CA LYS A 358 -22.91 -21.79 -7.38
C LYS A 358 -22.52 -21.00 -6.15
N ASN A 359 -23.52 -20.57 -5.38
CA ASN A 359 -23.32 -20.19 -3.98
C ASN A 359 -22.78 -21.43 -3.26
N ILE A 360 -21.47 -21.54 -3.14
CA ILE A 360 -20.83 -22.59 -2.34
C ILE A 360 -20.60 -21.95 -0.97
N SER A 361 -21.57 -22.12 -0.09
CA SER A 361 -21.33 -22.14 1.35
C SER A 361 -20.48 -23.38 1.64
N GLY A 362 -19.17 -23.19 1.61
CA GLY A 362 -18.19 -24.24 1.83
C GLY A 362 -16.81 -23.66 1.56
N CYS A 363 -15.96 -23.62 2.58
CA CYS A 363 -14.53 -23.36 2.46
C CYS A 363 -13.93 -24.54 1.65
N GLU A 364 -14.18 -24.60 0.34
CA GLU A 364 -13.51 -25.58 -0.53
C GLU A 364 -12.03 -25.18 -0.64
N PRO A 365 -11.08 -26.10 -0.41
CA PRO A 365 -9.64 -25.83 -0.35
C PRO A 365 -9.02 -25.60 -1.74
N GLN A 366 -9.78 -25.01 -2.67
CA GLN A 366 -9.38 -24.85 -4.06
C GLN A 366 -8.55 -23.57 -4.23
N GLY A 367 -7.38 -23.51 -3.57
CA GLY A 367 -6.42 -22.41 -3.74
C GLY A 367 -5.33 -22.31 -2.70
N CYS A 368 -5.53 -22.89 -1.51
CA CYS A 368 -4.52 -22.93 -0.46
C CYS A 368 -3.59 -24.13 -0.72
N THR A 369 -2.52 -23.93 -1.49
CA THR A 369 -1.50 -24.99 -1.71
C THR A 369 -0.25 -24.71 -0.89
N SER A 370 0.51 -25.76 -0.56
CA SER A 370 1.82 -25.63 0.09
C SER A 370 2.76 -24.76 -0.75
N GLN A 371 2.61 -24.81 -2.07
CA GLN A 371 3.33 -23.97 -3.02
C GLN A 371 3.00 -22.48 -2.86
N VAL A 372 1.73 -22.11 -2.71
CA VAL A 372 1.30 -20.71 -2.47
C VAL A 372 1.89 -20.20 -1.15
N ARG A 373 1.88 -21.01 -0.09
CA ARG A 373 2.50 -20.65 1.20
C ARG A 373 4.00 -20.40 1.08
N ILE A 374 4.72 -21.23 0.32
CA ILE A 374 6.15 -21.05 0.03
C ILE A 374 6.37 -19.75 -0.77
N HIS A 375 5.57 -19.49 -1.80
CA HIS A 375 5.70 -18.28 -2.62
C HIS A 375 5.41 -17.01 -1.82
N LEU A 376 4.43 -17.02 -0.92
CA LEU A 376 4.14 -15.91 0.00
C LEU A 376 5.31 -15.63 0.93
N PHE A 377 5.89 -16.67 1.50
CA PHE A 377 7.06 -16.54 2.35
C PHE A 377 8.25 -15.93 1.59
N GLN A 378 8.55 -16.47 0.40
CA GLN A 378 9.64 -15.97 -0.44
C GLN A 378 9.40 -14.52 -0.86
N LEU A 379 8.19 -14.19 -1.31
CA LEU A 379 7.81 -12.81 -1.62
C LEU A 379 8.04 -11.89 -0.41
N GLY A 380 7.63 -12.31 0.78
CA GLY A 380 7.83 -11.55 2.01
C GLY A 380 9.30 -11.30 2.33
N VAL A 381 10.15 -12.32 2.21
CA VAL A 381 11.60 -12.20 2.37
C VAL A 381 12.19 -11.20 1.38
N HIS A 382 11.83 -11.27 0.09
CA HIS A 382 12.33 -10.33 -0.91
C HIS A 382 11.89 -8.89 -0.63
N CYS A 383 10.63 -8.69 -0.24
CA CYS A 383 10.10 -7.38 0.14
C CYS A 383 10.87 -6.79 1.33
N LEU A 384 11.18 -7.58 2.35
CA LEU A 384 11.98 -7.15 3.50
C LEU A 384 13.43 -6.85 3.13
N LEU A 385 14.09 -7.73 2.38
CA LEU A 385 15.47 -7.50 1.93
C LEU A 385 15.59 -6.21 1.13
N TYR A 386 14.64 -5.95 0.24
CA TYR A 386 14.61 -4.73 -0.54
C TYR A 386 14.25 -3.51 0.32
N GLY A 387 13.28 -3.63 1.23
CA GLY A 387 12.98 -2.61 2.24
C GLY A 387 14.20 -2.25 3.09
N ALA A 388 14.99 -3.23 3.52
CA ALA A 388 16.23 -3.04 4.29
C ALA A 388 17.30 -2.33 3.47
N TYR A 389 17.48 -2.72 2.21
CA TYR A 389 18.38 -2.05 1.28
C TYR A 389 18.02 -0.56 1.14
N LEU A 390 16.75 -0.26 0.89
CA LEU A 390 16.25 1.12 0.78
C LEU A 390 16.36 1.88 2.11
N ALA A 391 16.09 1.22 3.24
CA ALA A 391 16.24 1.78 4.57
C ALA A 391 17.71 2.14 4.86
N GLY A 392 18.65 1.30 4.42
CA GLY A 392 20.09 1.58 4.46
C GLY A 392 20.45 2.85 3.70
N ILE A 393 19.84 3.09 2.53
CA ILE A 393 20.02 4.34 1.77
C ILE A 393 19.41 5.54 2.51
N CYS A 394 18.19 5.38 3.05
CA CYS A 394 17.40 6.50 3.58
C CYS A 394 17.81 6.92 4.99
N PHE A 395 17.97 5.94 5.87
CA PHE A 395 18.12 6.10 7.31
C PHE A 395 19.48 5.62 7.79
N GLY A 396 20.14 4.78 6.98
CA GLY A 396 21.48 4.28 7.23
C GLY A 396 21.57 2.99 8.02
N GLU A 397 22.79 2.50 8.12
CA GLU A 397 23.17 1.37 8.97
C GLU A 397 22.76 1.57 10.41
N GLY A 398 22.17 0.53 11.00
CA GLY A 398 21.67 0.53 12.37
C GLY A 398 20.47 1.44 12.62
N SER A 399 19.79 1.91 11.57
CA SER A 399 18.50 2.59 11.76
C SER A 399 17.46 1.64 12.34
N TYR A 400 16.50 2.17 13.11
CA TYR A 400 15.43 1.35 13.69
C TYR A 400 14.75 0.44 12.65
N LEU A 401 14.43 0.98 11.46
CA LEU A 401 13.82 0.19 10.39
C LEU A 401 14.75 -0.91 9.88
N ALA A 402 16.03 -0.61 9.62
CA ALA A 402 16.98 -1.62 9.16
C ALA A 402 17.22 -2.71 10.23
N SER A 403 17.38 -2.33 11.50
CA SER A 403 17.55 -3.27 12.61
C SER A 403 16.30 -4.10 12.87
N HIS A 404 15.10 -3.51 12.77
CA HIS A 404 13.84 -4.23 12.89
C HIS A 404 13.69 -5.29 11.79
N ILE A 405 13.98 -4.91 10.54
CA ILE A 405 13.97 -5.87 9.42
C ILE A 405 15.03 -6.95 9.63
N GLN A 406 16.22 -6.59 10.11
CA GLN A 406 17.27 -7.55 10.43
C GLN A 406 16.80 -8.58 11.44
N ASN A 407 16.17 -8.15 12.54
CA ASN A 407 15.64 -9.06 13.55
C ASN A 407 14.59 -10.03 12.98
N ILE A 408 13.72 -9.56 12.08
CA ILE A 408 12.71 -10.41 11.42
C ILE A 408 13.38 -11.47 10.53
N LEU A 409 14.42 -11.07 9.80
CA LEU A 409 15.17 -11.94 8.88
C LEU A 409 16.08 -12.91 9.65
N ASP A 410 16.66 -12.52 10.77
CA ASP A 410 17.50 -13.41 11.59
C ASP A 410 16.66 -14.46 12.33
N CYS A 411 15.42 -14.12 12.69
CA CYS A 411 14.44 -15.12 13.13
C CYS A 411 14.06 -16.13 12.01
N VAL A 412 14.56 -15.98 10.78
CA VAL A 412 14.43 -16.99 9.71
C VAL A 412 15.45 -18.12 9.87
N GLU A 413 16.63 -17.85 10.44
CA GLU A 413 17.70 -18.85 10.67
C GLU A 413 17.44 -19.69 11.93
#